data_AF-A0A1C5NAI5-F1
#
_entry.id   AF-A0A1C5NAI5-F1
#
_cell.length_a   1.000
_cell.length_b   1.000
_cell.length_c   1.000
_cell.angle_alpha   90.00
_cell.angle_beta   90.00
_cell.angle_gamma   90.00
#
_symmetry.space_group_name_H-M   'P 1'
#
loop_
_entity.id
_entity.type
_entity.pdbx_description
1 polymer ?
#
loop_
_entity_poly.entity_id
_entity_poly.type
_entity_poly.pdbx_seq_one_letter_code
_entity_poly.pdbx_strand_id
1 'polypeptide(L)' 'MYATEKTVVADVANTSEDSYNAYVEKCKNAGYDNNAVTEDGMYAADNGVYTLVLSMADDNVMNISMNVVE' A
#
# COMPACT_ATOMS: atom_id res chain seq x y z
N MET A 1 14.97 24.85 4.47
CA MET A 1 15.12 23.50 3.91
C MET A 1 13.88 22.75 4.36
N TYR A 2 12.90 22.55 3.48
CA TYR A 2 11.74 21.74 3.82
C TYR A 2 12.27 20.31 3.99
N ALA A 3 12.07 19.70 5.16
CA ALA A 3 12.22 18.26 5.28
C ALA A 3 11.23 17.67 4.29
N THR A 4 11.70 17.16 3.16
CA THR A 4 10.86 16.44 2.23
C THR A 4 10.55 15.12 2.92
N GLU A 5 9.37 15.02 3.51
CA GLU A 5 8.82 13.75 3.96
C GLU A 5 8.97 12.76 2.79
N LYS A 6 9.66 11.63 3.03
CA LYS A 6 9.90 10.61 2.00
C LYS A 6 8.68 9.69 1.81
N THR A 7 7.51 10.20 2.17
CA THR A 7 6.28 9.45 2.35
C THR A 7 5.18 10.07 1.52
N VAL A 8 4.45 9.24 0.78
CA VAL A 8 3.20 9.61 0.11
C VAL A 8 2.08 8.82 0.75
N VAL A 9 1.01 9.51 1.12
CA VAL A 9 -0.21 8.89 1.64
C VAL A 9 -1.42 9.27 0.79
N ALA A 10 -2.32 8.33 0.59
CA ALA A 10 -3.57 8.55 -0.13
C ALA A 10 -4.69 7.66 0.44
N ASP A 11 -5.90 8.22 0.48
CA ASP A 11 -7.10 7.50 0.90
C ASP A 11 -8.03 7.30 -0.29
N VAL A 12 -8.55 6.07 -0.42
CA VAL A 12 -9.53 5.71 -1.43
C VAL A 12 -10.80 5.24 -0.73
N ALA A 13 -11.80 6.11 -0.70
CA ALA A 13 -13.10 5.82 -0.09
C ALA A 13 -13.96 4.89 -0.96
N ASN A 14 -14.93 4.22 -0.32
CA ASN A 14 -15.86 3.26 -0.95
C ASN A 14 -15.14 2.09 -1.66
N THR A 15 -14.02 1.63 -1.09
CA THR A 15 -13.28 0.48 -1.61
C THR A 15 -13.91 -0.81 -1.12
N SER A 16 -14.40 -1.65 -2.03
CA SER A 16 -14.85 -3.01 -1.69
C SER A 16 -13.66 -3.94 -1.45
N GLU A 17 -13.88 -5.03 -0.73
CA GLU A 17 -12.87 -6.10 -0.54
C GLU A 17 -12.34 -6.63 -1.88
N ASP A 18 -13.21 -6.87 -2.87
CA ASP A 18 -12.80 -7.27 -4.22
C ASP A 18 -11.91 -6.22 -4.91
N SER A 19 -12.21 -4.93 -4.74
CA SER A 19 -11.42 -3.84 -5.32
C SER A 19 -10.05 -3.75 -4.67
N TYR A 20 -9.99 -3.94 -3.35
CA TYR A 20 -8.74 -4.02 -2.60
C TYR A 20 -7.89 -5.20 -3.04
N ASN A 21 -8.47 -6.41 -3.10
CA ASN A 21 -7.77 -7.61 -3.56
C ASN A 21 -7.26 -7.44 -5.00
N ALA A 22 -8.07 -6.85 -5.90
CA ALA A 22 -7.64 -6.54 -7.25
C ALA A 22 -6.50 -5.51 -7.31
N TYR A 23 -6.46 -4.56 -6.37
CA TYR A 23 -5.37 -3.58 -6.27
C TYR A 23 -4.09 -4.21 -5.74
N VAL A 24 -4.18 -5.07 -4.71
CA VAL A 24 -3.06 -5.88 -4.21
C VAL A 24 -2.41 -6.69 -5.36
N GLU A 25 -3.22 -7.36 -6.19
CA GLU A 25 -2.69 -8.11 -7.35
C GLU A 25 -2.03 -7.20 -8.39
N LYS A 26 -2.52 -5.97 -8.60
CA LYS A 26 -1.84 -5.00 -9.46
C LYS A 26 -0.50 -4.55 -8.89
N CYS A 27 -0.41 -4.37 -7.57
CA CYS A 27 0.83 -4.00 -6.89
C CYS A 27 1.89 -5.10 -7.02
N LYS A 28 1.50 -6.37 -6.82
CA LYS A 28 2.38 -7.53 -7.05
C LYS A 28 2.90 -7.57 -8.50
N ASN A 29 2.01 -7.41 -9.48
CA ASN A 29 2.39 -7.38 -10.90
C ASN A 29 3.29 -6.18 -11.26
N ALA A 30 3.26 -5.12 -10.45
CA ALA A 30 4.14 -3.95 -10.59
C ALA A 30 5.49 -4.12 -9.86
N GLY A 31 5.76 -5.27 -9.24
CA GLY A 31 7.02 -5.59 -8.57
C GLY A 31 7.06 -5.23 -7.08
N TYR A 32 5.91 -4.92 -6.46
CA TYR A 32 5.80 -4.85 -5.00
C TYR A 32 5.48 -6.23 -4.46
N ASP A 33 6.44 -7.14 -4.46
CA ASP A 33 6.31 -8.51 -3.97
C ASP A 33 7.47 -8.95 -3.06
N ASN A 34 8.51 -8.11 -2.91
CA ASN A 34 9.60 -8.39 -1.98
C ASN A 34 9.15 -8.22 -0.54
N ASN A 35 9.61 -9.11 0.35
CA ASN A 35 9.30 -9.11 1.77
C ASN A 35 7.80 -8.99 2.08
N ALA A 36 6.95 -9.52 1.20
CA ALA A 36 5.52 -9.31 1.28
C ALA A 36 4.93 -9.84 2.61
N VAL A 37 4.19 -8.99 3.30
CA VAL A 37 3.43 -9.29 4.51
C VAL A 37 1.95 -9.08 4.20
N THR A 38 1.15 -10.09 4.52
CA THR A 38 -0.31 -10.00 4.47
C THR A 38 -0.86 -10.30 5.86
N GLU A 39 -1.61 -9.36 6.39
CA GLU A 39 -2.38 -9.50 7.63
C GLU A 39 -3.83 -9.09 7.37
N ASP A 40 -4.73 -9.31 8.31
CA ASP A 40 -6.16 -9.07 8.12
C ASP A 40 -6.43 -7.62 7.63
N GLY A 41 -6.88 -7.50 6.38
CA GLY A 41 -7.09 -6.21 5.73
C GLY A 41 -5.82 -5.40 5.41
N MET A 42 -4.60 -5.96 5.50
CA MET A 42 -3.35 -5.25 5.21
C MET A 42 -2.43 -6.02 4.26
N TYR A 43 -1.80 -5.30 3.34
CA TYR A 43 -0.76 -5.80 2.45
C TYR A 43 0.42 -4.84 2.44
N ALA A 44 1.60 -5.31 2.78
CA ALA A 44 2.84 -4.53 2.73
C ALA A 44 3.89 -5.26 1.90
N ALA A 45 4.57 -4.56 0.99
CA ALA A 45 5.65 -5.13 0.17
C ALA A 45 6.58 -4.06 -0.39
N ASP A 46 7.80 -4.45 -0.74
CA ASP A 46 8.81 -3.58 -1.33
C ASP A 46 9.04 -3.89 -2.81
N ASN A 47 9.49 -2.89 -3.57
CA ASN A 47 10.05 -3.09 -4.92
C ASN A 47 11.57 -2.85 -5.00
N GLY A 48 12.24 -2.79 -3.85
CA GLY A 48 13.67 -2.51 -3.72
C GLY A 48 14.03 -1.02 -3.71
N VAL A 49 13.07 -0.13 -3.98
CA VAL A 49 13.25 1.33 -3.88
C VAL A 49 12.21 1.95 -2.94
N TYR A 50 10.97 1.45 -2.98
CA TYR A 50 9.88 1.90 -2.14
C TYR A 50 9.22 0.73 -1.42
N THR A 51 8.78 0.98 -0.20
CA THR A 51 7.85 0.16 0.56
C THR A 51 6.44 0.68 0.33
N LEU A 52 5.53 -0.19 -0.10
CA LEU A 52 4.10 0.05 -0.19
C LEU A 52 3.40 -0.61 0.99
N VAL A 53 2.47 0.09 1.61
CA VAL A 53 1.51 -0.45 2.58
C VAL A 53 0.10 -0.08 2.11
N LEU A 54 -0.73 -1.09 1.96
CA LEU A 54 -2.17 -0.99 1.72
C LEU A 54 -2.88 -1.50 2.96
N SER A 55 -3.87 -0.77 3.46
CA SER A 55 -4.75 -1.26 4.52
C SER A 55 -6.20 -0.88 4.28
N MET A 56 -7.11 -1.80 4.57
CA MET A 56 -8.54 -1.58 4.57
C MET A 56 -8.97 -1.15 5.97
N ALA A 57 -9.54 0.05 6.09
CA ALA A 57 -10.19 0.51 7.31
C ALA A 57 -11.67 0.10 7.34
N ASP A 58 -12.25 0.04 8.54
CA ASP A 58 -13.63 -0.42 8.81
C ASP A 58 -14.73 0.33 8.01
N ASP A 59 -14.43 1.51 7.48
CA ASP A 59 -15.35 2.35 6.69
C ASP A 59 -15.24 2.16 5.16
N ASN A 60 -14.69 1.02 4.69
CA ASN A 60 -14.39 0.79 3.27
C ASN A 60 -13.45 1.86 2.70
N VAL A 61 -12.48 2.28 3.49
CA VAL A 61 -11.44 3.23 3.07
C VAL A 61 -10.13 2.47 2.95
N MET A 62 -9.59 2.40 1.75
CA MET A 62 -8.25 1.86 1.53
C MET A 62 -7.24 2.99 1.74
N ASN A 63 -6.41 2.84 2.76
CA ASN A 63 -5.25 3.68 2.99
C ASN A 63 -4.08 3.13 2.17
N ILE A 64 -3.38 4.02 1.50
CA ILE A 64 -2.17 3.73 0.74
C ILE A 64 -1.05 4.57 1.35
N SER A 65 0.04 3.92 1.75
CA SER A 65 1.26 4.58 2.17
C SER A 65 2.44 4.06 1.36
N MET A 66 3.27 4.97 0.89
CA MET A 66 4.50 4.66 0.18
C MET A 66 5.67 5.38 0.81
N ASN A 67 6.74 4.66 1.10
CA ASN A 67 7.96 5.18 1.73
C ASN A 67 9.19 4.77 0.92
N VAL A 68 10.23 5.60 0.89
CA VAL A 68 11.53 5.20 0.33
C VAL A 68 12.19 4.17 1.25
N VAL A 69 12.69 3.08 0.68
CA VAL A 69 13.53 2.09 1.40
C VAL A 69 14.88 2.75 1.69
N GLU A 70 15.29 2.78 2.97
CA GLU A 70 16.59 3.34 3.40
C GLU A 70 17.72 2.29 3.43
#